data_AF-A0A136IVI8-F1
#
_entry.id   AF-A0A136IVI8-F1
#
_cell.length_a   1.000
_cell.length_b   1.000
_cell.length_c   1.000
_cell.angle_alpha   90.00
_cell.angle_beta   90.00
_cell.angle_gamma   90.00
#
_symmetry.space_group_name_H-M   'P 1'
#
loop_
_entity.id
_entity.type
_entity.pdbx_description
1 polymer ?
#
loop_
_entity_poly.entity_id
_entity_poly.type
_entity_poly.pdbx_seq_one_letter_code
_entity_poly.pdbx_strand_id
1 'polypeptide(L)'
;MREFMDYIQSAFYSATGWNRDSSYSTLNATSDALLNFAQPRGLRLTLGSLATPQFATTYQLGTIGVVDGSISYLYSSVPLDDTVAQSDRIPLVDLLKSYRALAELPRYDVDN
;
A
#
# COMPACT_ATOMS: atom_id res chain seq x y z
N MET A 1 4.12 7.51 -4.92
CA MET A 1 2.94 6.69 -5.28
C MET A 1 3.07 5.35 -4.57
N ARG A 2 1.97 4.75 -4.11
CA ARG A 2 2.01 3.37 -3.59
C ARG A 2 2.24 2.42 -4.75
N GLU A 3 3.20 1.51 -4.58
CA GLU A 3 3.39 0.40 -5.50
C GLU A 3 2.29 -0.64 -5.30
N PHE A 4 2.06 -1.50 -6.29
CA PHE A 4 1.00 -2.52 -6.23
C PHE A 4 1.11 -3.41 -4.99
N MET A 5 2.32 -3.84 -4.62
CA MET A 5 2.53 -4.67 -3.43
C MET A 5 2.25 -3.92 -2.12
N ASP A 6 2.63 -2.64 -2.02
CA ASP A 6 2.28 -1.79 -0.87
C ASP A 6 0.75 -1.67 -0.69
N TYR A 7 0.03 -1.60 -1.82
CA TYR A 7 -1.43 -1.53 -1.86
C TYR A 7 -2.09 -2.83 -1.40
N ILE A 8 -1.70 -3.98 -1.96
CA ILE A 8 -2.26 -5.28 -1.55
C ILE A 8 -1.95 -5.57 -0.08
N GLN A 9 -0.74 -5.27 0.38
CA GLN A 9 -0.40 -5.40 1.79
C GLN A 9 -1.29 -4.50 2.67
N SER A 10 -1.67 -3.31 2.20
CA SER A 10 -2.57 -2.41 2.95
C SER A 10 -3.97 -2.94 3.09
N ALA A 11 -4.50 -3.52 2.02
CA ALA A 11 -5.79 -4.16 2.06
C ALA A 11 -5.78 -5.43 2.92
N PHE A 12 -4.68 -6.19 2.94
CA PHE A 12 -4.53 -7.33 3.85
C PHE A 12 -4.63 -6.91 5.33
N TYR A 13 -3.94 -5.83 5.71
CA TYR A 13 -4.04 -5.32 7.09
C TYR A 13 -5.46 -4.82 7.39
N SER A 14 -6.11 -4.16 6.43
CA SER A 14 -7.52 -3.75 6.59
C SER A 14 -8.45 -4.94 6.78
N ALA A 15 -8.31 -5.98 5.96
CA ALA A 15 -9.13 -7.20 6.00
C ALA A 15 -8.95 -8.00 7.30
N THR A 16 -7.75 -7.96 7.89
CA THR A 16 -7.44 -8.61 9.17
C THR A 16 -7.80 -7.75 10.39
N GLY A 17 -8.28 -6.52 10.19
CA GLY A 17 -8.57 -5.58 11.28
C GLY A 17 -7.30 -5.05 11.97
N TRP A 18 -6.14 -5.18 11.34
CA TRP A 18 -4.88 -4.73 11.90
C TRP A 18 -4.74 -3.20 11.75
N ASN A 19 -4.75 -2.50 12.88
CA ASN A 19 -4.55 -1.06 12.89
C ASN A 19 -3.06 -0.72 12.63
N ARG A 20 -2.75 -0.33 11.39
CA ARG A 20 -1.42 0.15 10.99
C ARG A 20 -0.95 1.37 11.78
N ASP A 21 -1.87 2.20 12.26
CA ASP A 21 -1.54 3.44 12.98
C ASP A 21 -1.04 3.14 14.41
N SER A 22 -1.18 1.89 14.90
CA SER A 22 -0.68 1.44 16.19
C SER A 22 0.75 0.87 16.13
N SER A 23 1.38 0.82 14.95
CA SER A 23 2.75 0.33 14.80
C SER A 23 3.76 1.43 15.10
N TYR A 24 4.82 1.13 15.85
CA TYR A 24 5.89 2.10 16.11
C TYR A 24 6.58 2.59 14.82
N SER A 25 6.58 1.75 13.78
CA SER A 25 7.15 2.08 12.47
C SER A 25 6.36 3.14 11.69
N THR A 26 5.10 3.42 12.05
CA THR A 26 4.24 4.35 11.32
C THR A 26 4.14 5.73 11.97
N LEU A 27 4.77 5.95 13.12
CA LEU A 27 4.79 7.26 13.81
C LEU A 27 5.32 8.39 12.93
N ASN A 28 6.31 8.11 12.09
CA ASN A 28 6.89 9.09 11.18
C ASN A 28 6.38 8.94 9.73
N ALA A 29 5.35 8.12 9.49
CA ALA A 29 4.88 7.81 8.14
C ALA A 29 4.35 9.05 7.40
N THR A 30 3.71 9.98 8.11
CA THR A 30 3.19 11.23 7.54
C THR A 30 4.31 12.18 7.13
N SER A 31 5.28 12.42 8.01
CA SER A 31 6.44 13.27 7.69
C SER A 31 7.29 12.66 6.58
N ASP A 32 7.50 11.35 6.59
CA ASP A 32 8.26 10.65 5.54
C ASP A 32 7.52 10.71 4.20
N ALA A 33 6.19 10.53 4.17
CA ALA A 33 5.40 10.67 2.95
C ALA A 33 5.46 12.08 2.34
N LEU A 34 5.57 13.13 3.17
CA LEU A 34 5.63 14.51 2.71
C LEU A 34 7.04 14.97 2.32
N LEU A 35 8.06 14.52 3.05
CA LEU A 35 9.43 15.03 2.91
C LEU A 35 10.32 14.12 2.05
N ASN A 36 10.03 12.81 2.01
CA ASN A 36 10.87 11.80 1.41
C ASN A 36 10.12 11.03 0.31
N PHE A 37 9.77 11.76 -0.76
CA PHE A 37 9.19 11.14 -1.94
C PHE A 37 10.26 10.85 -2.99
N ALA A 38 10.26 9.61 -3.50
CA ALA A 38 11.13 9.25 -4.62
C ALA A 38 10.74 10.05 -5.87
N GLN A 39 11.64 10.89 -6.35
CA GLN A 39 11.47 11.56 -7.64
C GLN A 39 11.64 10.52 -8.76
N PRO A 40 10.65 10.34 -9.64
CA PRO A 40 10.76 9.37 -10.72
C PRO A 40 11.87 9.80 -11.67
N ARG A 41 12.97 9.04 -11.68
CA ARG A 41 14.02 9.15 -12.69
C ARG A 41 13.63 8.19 -13.81
N GLY A 42 13.01 8.71 -14.86
CA GLY A 42 12.55 7.93 -16.01
C GLY A 42 11.17 7.30 -15.85
N LEU A 43 10.86 6.35 -16.74
CA LEU A 43 9.58 5.64 -16.78
C LEU A 43 9.68 4.32 -16.00
N ARG A 44 8.74 4.11 -15.08
CA ARG A 44 8.50 2.85 -14.37
C ARG A 44 7.06 2.43 -14.60
N LEU A 45 6.86 1.20 -15.05
CA LEU A 45 5.55 0.59 -15.28
C LEU A 45 5.40 -0.62 -14.36
N THR A 46 4.36 -0.62 -13.54
CA THR A 46 4.03 -1.74 -12.65
C THR A 46 2.72 -2.36 -13.13
N LEU A 47 2.78 -3.61 -13.60
CA LEU A 47 1.64 -4.41 -14.01
C LEU A 47 1.32 -5.37 -12.85
N GLY A 48 0.07 -5.43 -12.42
CA GLY A 48 -0.38 -6.31 -11.36
C GLY A 48 -1.67 -7.01 -11.76
N SER A 49 -1.81 -8.28 -11.37
CA SER A 49 -3.03 -9.04 -11.58
C SER A 49 -3.33 -9.91 -10.37
N LEU A 50 -4.61 -9.99 -10.02
CA LEU A 50 -5.12 -10.85 -8.96
C LEU A 50 -5.83 -12.02 -9.64
N ALA A 51 -5.19 -13.19 -9.70
CA ALA A 51 -5.75 -14.35 -10.39
C ALA A 51 -6.85 -15.01 -9.55
N THR A 52 -6.74 -14.95 -8.22
CA THR A 52 -7.80 -15.34 -7.27
C THR A 52 -7.80 -14.36 -6.09
N PRO A 53 -8.88 -14.25 -5.29
CA PRO A 53 -8.93 -13.37 -4.11
C PRO A 53 -7.82 -13.60 -3.07
N GLN A 54 -7.10 -14.71 -3.17
CA GLN A 54 -5.99 -15.12 -2.29
C GLN A 54 -4.63 -15.04 -2.99
N PHE A 55 -4.57 -14.67 -4.27
CA PHE A 55 -3.38 -14.84 -5.11
C PHE A 55 -3.14 -13.65 -6.04
N ALA A 56 -1.98 -13.00 -5.88
CA ALA A 56 -1.56 -11.87 -6.70
C ALA A 56 -0.19 -12.10 -7.37
N THR A 57 -0.07 -11.65 -8.62
CA THR A 57 1.19 -11.58 -9.37
C THR A 57 1.45 -10.15 -9.82
N THR A 58 2.72 -9.74 -9.82
CA THR A 58 3.12 -8.42 -10.32
C THR A 58 4.41 -8.49 -11.11
N TYR A 59 4.48 -7.64 -12.13
CA TYR A 59 5.63 -7.43 -12.98
C TYR A 59 5.96 -5.94 -13.08
N GLN A 60 7.18 -5.56 -12.69
CA GLN A 60 7.65 -4.18 -12.79
C GLN A 60 8.67 -4.07 -13.93
N LEU A 61 8.58 -2.99 -14.72
CA LEU A 61 9.47 -2.66 -15.82
C LEU A 61 10.05 -1.24 -15.62
N GLY A 62 11.37 -1.11 -15.61
CA GLY A 62 12.09 0.17 -15.55
C GLY A 62 12.86 0.49 -16.85
N THR A 63 13.05 1.80 -17.13
CA THR A 63 13.71 2.28 -18.37
C THR A 63 15.13 2.80 -18.20
N ILE A 64 15.66 2.93 -16.98
CA ILE A 64 17.03 3.43 -16.74
C ILE A 64 17.93 2.28 -16.29
N GLY A 65 18.98 1.99 -17.09
CA GLY A 65 19.77 0.77 -16.93
C GLY A 65 19.04 -0.43 -17.54
N VAL A 66 19.75 -1.54 -17.78
CA VAL A 66 19.19 -2.82 -18.28
C VAL A 66 17.80 -3.05 -17.72
N VAL A 67 16.81 -3.38 -18.58
CA VAL A 67 15.40 -3.60 -18.21
C VAL A 67 15.30 -4.35 -16.88
N ASP A 68 15.14 -3.59 -15.80
CA ASP A 68 15.09 -4.13 -14.45
C ASP A 68 13.66 -4.63 -14.25
N GLY A 69 13.53 -5.95 -14.40
CA GLY A 69 12.28 -6.67 -14.30
C GLY A 69 12.20 -7.42 -12.98
N SER A 70 11.15 -7.17 -12.18
CA SER A 70 10.88 -7.97 -10.98
C SER A 70 9.54 -8.66 -11.08
N ILE A 71 9.50 -9.96 -10.77
CA ILE A 71 8.27 -10.73 -10.62
C ILE A 71 8.05 -10.97 -9.14
N SER A 72 6.89 -10.59 -8.61
CA SER A 72 6.53 -10.89 -7.22
C SER A 72 5.26 -11.73 -7.14
N TYR A 73 5.23 -12.58 -6.11
CA TYR A 73 4.17 -13.55 -5.82
C TYR A 73 3.65 -13.30 -4.42
N LEU A 74 2.33 -13.25 -4.25
CA LEU A 74 1.69 -13.15 -2.95
C LEU A 74 0.56 -14.17 -2.82
N TYR A 75 0.56 -14.89 -1.70
CA TYR A 75 -0.54 -15.73 -1.25
C TYR A 75 -1.04 -15.24 0.11
N SER A 76 -2.37 -15.16 0.28
CA SER A 76 -3.04 -14.77 1.52
C SER A 76 -4.04 -15.84 1.96
N SER A 77 -4.08 -16.15 3.26
CA SER A 77 -5.08 -17.06 3.84
C SER A 77 -6.47 -16.41 3.96
N VAL A 78 -6.52 -15.07 4.03
CA VAL A 78 -7.76 -14.29 4.12
C VAL A 78 -8.11 -13.78 2.71
N PRO A 79 -9.37 -13.91 2.25
CA PRO A 79 -9.78 -13.37 0.97
C PRO A 79 -9.65 -11.84 0.98
N LEU A 80 -8.96 -11.31 -0.03
CA LEU A 80 -8.76 -9.87 -0.21
C LEU A 80 -9.91 -9.28 -1.03
N ASP A 81 -11.15 -9.46 -0.55
CA ASP A 81 -12.37 -9.11 -1.32
C ASP A 81 -12.49 -7.61 -1.63
N ASP A 82 -11.89 -6.77 -0.78
CA ASP A 82 -11.84 -5.31 -0.96
C ASP A 82 -10.67 -4.84 -1.84
N THR A 83 -9.81 -5.76 -2.31
CA THR A 83 -8.74 -5.41 -3.26
C THR A 83 -9.25 -5.35 -4.68
N VAL A 84 -9.49 -4.13 -5.14
CA VAL A 84 -9.71 -3.88 -6.56
C VAL A 84 -8.38 -4.09 -7.30
N ALA A 85 -8.26 -5.20 -8.03
CA ALA A 85 -7.13 -5.47 -8.93
C ALA A 85 -7.26 -4.78 -10.30
N GLN A 86 -8.33 -4.01 -10.50
CA GLN A 86 -8.55 -3.23 -11.72
C GLN A 86 -8.16 -1.77 -11.47
N SER A 87 -7.08 -1.34 -12.12
CA SER A 87 -6.52 0.00 -11.94
C SER A 87 -7.49 1.15 -12.24
N ASP A 88 -8.54 0.92 -13.02
CA ASP A 88 -9.58 1.89 -13.37
C ASP A 88 -10.55 2.20 -12.21
N ARG A 89 -10.68 1.28 -11.26
CA ARG A 89 -11.62 1.36 -10.14
C ARG A 89 -10.95 1.76 -8.82
N ILE A 90 -9.62 1.88 -8.78
CA ILE A 90 -8.90 2.30 -7.57
C ILE A 90 -8.94 3.84 -7.47
N PRO A 91 -9.49 4.40 -6.39
CA PRO A 91 -9.49 5.84 -6.22
C PRO A 91 -8.05 6.34 -6.01
N LEU A 92 -7.72 7.45 -6.69
CA LEU A 92 -6.35 7.98 -6.72
C LEU A 92 -5.83 8.36 -5.33
N VAL A 93 -6.73 8.76 -4.43
CA VAL A 93 -6.41 9.10 -3.03
C VAL A 93 -5.82 7.92 -2.27
N ASP A 94 -6.21 6.69 -2.58
CA ASP A 94 -5.71 5.48 -1.90
C ASP A 94 -4.32 5.10 -2.41
N LEU A 95 -3.99 5.48 -3.64
CA LEU A 95 -2.68 5.28 -4.26
C LEU A 95 -1.66 6.36 -3.85
N LEU A 96 -2.14 7.51 -3.38
CA LEU A 96 -1.27 8.60 -2.92
C LEU A 96 -0.79 8.31 -1.50
N LYS A 97 0.53 8.39 -1.29
CA LYS A 97 1.11 8.49 0.05
C LYS A 97 0.99 9.97 0.43
N SER A 98 -0.17 10.37 0.96
CA SER A 98 -0.46 11.75 1.34
C SER A 98 -0.51 11.91 2.87
N TYR A 99 -0.63 13.17 3.31
CA TYR A 99 -0.88 13.49 4.70
C TYR A 99 -2.17 12.80 5.19
N ARG A 100 -2.08 12.10 6.32
CA ARG A 100 -3.21 11.48 7.01
C ARG A 100 -3.20 11.93 8.47
N ALA A 101 -4.29 12.50 8.94
CA ALA A 101 -4.43 12.80 10.36
C ALA A 101 -4.51 11.48 11.14
N LEU A 102 -3.69 11.33 12.18
CA LEU A 102 -3.79 10.22 13.12
C LEU A 102 -5.06 10.42 13.95
N ALA A 103 -5.85 9.35 14.14
CA ALA A 103 -7.02 9.40 14.99
C ALA A 103 -6.59 9.72 16.42
N GLU A 104 -7.31 10.63 17.08
CA GLU A 104 -7.10 10.90 18.50
C GLU A 104 -7.37 9.62 19.30
N LEU A 105 -6.47 9.29 20.23
CA LEU A 105 -6.67 8.16 21.12
C LEU A 105 -7.92 8.42 21.97
N PRO A 106 -8.78 7.40 22.20
CA PRO A 106 -9.92 7.55 23.07
C PRO A 106 -9.44 8.06 24.43
N ARG A 107 -9.97 9.20 24.85
CA ARG A 107 -9.64 9.80 26.14
C ARG A 107 -10.08 8.82 27.21
N TYR A 108 -9.14 8.28 27.96
CA TYR A 108 -9.45 7.46 29.11
C TYR A 108 -9.96 8.42 30.18
N ASP A 109 -11.28 8.65 30.22
CA ASP A 109 -11.91 9.31 31.35
C ASP A 109 -11.76 8.37 32.54
N VAL A 110 -10.77 8.68 33.37
CA VAL A 110 -10.66 8.15 34.73
C VAL A 110 -11.82 8.74 35.50
N ASP A 111 -12.97 8.07 35.45
CA ASP A 111 -14.05 8.26 36.41
C ASP A 111 -13.48 7.96 37.80
N ASN A 112 -13.33 9.00 38.61
CA ASN A 112 -12.97 8.94 40.02
C ASN A 112 -14.20 9.19 40.89
#